data_AF-A0A8T6S436-F1
#
_entry.id   AF-A0A8T6S436-F1
#
_cell.length_a   1.000
_cell.length_b   1.000
_cell.length_c   1.000
_cell.angle_alpha   90.00
_cell.angle_beta   90.00
_cell.angle_gamma   90.00
#
_symmetry.space_group_name_H-M   'P 1'
#
loop_
_entity.id
_entity.type
_entity.pdbx_description
1 polymer ?
#
loop_
_entity_poly.entity_id
_entity_poly.type
_entity_poly.pdbx_seq_one_letter_code
_entity_poly.pdbx_strand_id
1 'polypeptide(L)'
;MSLTITTCKHSVADIEGERVCIYCGCVLGRVEVASIDDWKSHNIRPTTNKRLVSAGLKLCQNLNLPQFAFNTLISTASKLLEIGLSKKKALLYGTVYACRTHNIPRLLSDIYFELQTMFGKPKHESEKSILKLLNRISKKAFDRGIYIRPPDKSYYLQAYLAKIQNVLEQEASADYYETVRIRSTRSINKLSHEPSTSAKDAILQNLSSTFRPKVKEVLN
;
A
#
# COMPACT_ATOMS: atom_id res chain seq x y z
N MET A 1 -0.87 12.39 -38.51
CA MET A 1 0.03 13.25 -37.71
C MET A 1 0.99 12.36 -36.96
N SER A 2 2.29 12.42 -37.24
CA SER A 2 3.29 11.57 -36.57
C SER A 2 3.61 12.14 -35.18
N LEU A 3 3.40 11.34 -34.13
CA LEU A 3 3.89 11.64 -32.79
C LEU A 3 5.41 11.44 -32.76
N THR A 4 6.17 12.51 -32.99
CA THR A 4 7.60 12.55 -32.67
C THR A 4 7.74 12.57 -31.16
N ILE A 5 8.04 11.42 -30.56
CA ILE A 5 8.42 11.33 -29.15
C ILE A 5 9.86 11.82 -29.05
N THR A 6 10.05 13.08 -28.66
CA THR A 6 11.35 13.63 -28.27
C THR A 6 11.78 12.98 -26.96
N THR A 7 12.62 11.94 -27.05
CA THR A 7 13.21 11.29 -25.87
C THR A 7 14.44 12.07 -25.41
N CYS A 8 14.29 12.91 -24.38
CA CYS A 8 15.43 13.52 -23.70
C CYS A 8 16.02 12.53 -22.68
N LYS A 9 17.36 12.41 -22.64
CA LYS A 9 18.09 11.51 -21.72
C LYS A 9 18.33 12.13 -20.33
N HIS A 10 17.96 13.38 -20.12
CA HIS A 10 18.27 14.12 -18.89
C HIS A 10 17.11 14.12 -17.89
N SER A 11 17.40 14.55 -16.66
CA SER A 11 16.41 14.64 -15.58
C SER A 11 15.27 15.59 -15.93
N VAL A 12 14.05 15.14 -15.64
CA VAL A 12 12.78 15.83 -15.92
C VAL A 12 12.22 16.38 -14.62
N ALA A 13 11.73 17.63 -14.65
CA ALA A 13 10.97 18.26 -13.58
C ALA A 13 9.60 18.71 -14.09
N ASP A 14 8.65 18.82 -13.16
CA ASP A 14 7.35 19.40 -13.43
C ASP A 14 7.39 20.90 -13.09
N ILE A 15 7.18 21.76 -14.09
CA ILE A 15 7.19 23.22 -13.96
C ILE A 15 5.88 23.73 -14.58
N GLU A 16 5.07 24.45 -13.79
CA GLU A 16 3.83 25.11 -14.26
C GLU A 16 2.84 24.18 -15.02
N GLY A 17 2.81 22.89 -14.68
CA GLY A 17 1.94 21.92 -15.36
C GLY A 17 2.52 21.33 -16.64
N GLU A 18 3.80 21.54 -16.92
CA GLU A 18 4.55 20.92 -18.00
C GLU A 18 5.69 20.04 -17.48
N ARG A 19 5.91 18.89 -18.12
CA ARG A 19 7.09 18.04 -17.91
C ARG A 19 8.22 18.60 -18.72
N VAL A 20 9.17 19.25 -18.06
CA VAL A 20 10.29 19.93 -18.71
C VAL A 20 11.59 19.24 -18.35
N CYS A 21 12.45 19.06 -19.34
CA CYS A 21 13.83 18.68 -19.09
C CYS A 21 14.59 19.85 -18.47
N ILE A 22 15.03 19.72 -17.21
CA ILE A 22 15.71 20.78 -16.44
C ILE A 22 16.95 21.33 -17.17
N TYR A 23 17.67 20.46 -17.87
CA TYR A 23 18.95 20.81 -18.51
C TYR A 23 18.83 21.27 -19.97
N CYS A 24 17.73 20.95 -20.65
CA CYS A 24 17.56 21.25 -22.08
C CYS A 24 16.48 22.30 -22.33
N GLY A 25 15.64 22.61 -21.35
CA GLY A 25 14.46 23.44 -21.54
C GLY A 25 13.39 22.81 -22.44
N CYS A 26 13.57 21.57 -22.90
CA CYS A 26 12.61 20.89 -23.76
C CYS A 26 11.38 20.48 -22.96
N VAL A 27 10.21 20.91 -23.43
CA VAL A 27 8.91 20.43 -22.97
C VAL A 27 8.69 19.02 -23.54
N LEU A 28 8.61 18.03 -22.65
CA LEU A 28 8.45 16.60 -22.97
C LEU A 28 6.98 16.17 -22.93
N GLY A 29 6.12 16.99 -22.35
CA GLY A 29 4.68 16.75 -22.26
C GLY A 29 4.03 17.68 -21.25
N ARG A 30 2.71 17.61 -21.14
CA ARG A 30 1.98 18.28 -20.07
C ARG A 30 1.81 17.33 -18.89
N VAL A 31 1.89 17.85 -17.68
CA VAL A 31 1.52 17.11 -16.48
C VAL A 31 0.01 16.86 -16.59
N GLU A 32 -0.40 15.60 -16.58
CA GLU A 32 -1.81 15.25 -16.49
C GLU A 32 -2.33 15.83 -15.17
N VAL A 33 -3.04 16.96 -15.26
CA VAL A 33 -3.74 17.54 -14.12
C VAL A 33 -4.81 16.53 -13.73
N ALA A 34 -4.71 15.97 -12.53
CA ALA A 34 -5.72 15.07 -11.98
C ALA A 34 -7.09 15.73 -12.15
N SER A 35 -7.96 15.10 -12.94
CA SER A 35 -9.23 15.70 -13.32
C SER A 35 -10.12 15.84 -12.08
N ILE A 36 -10.96 16.87 -12.03
CA ILE A 36 -12.06 16.92 -11.05
C ILE A 36 -12.97 15.68 -11.21
N ASP A 37 -12.92 15.02 -12.38
CA ASP A 37 -13.61 13.76 -12.68
C ASP A 37 -12.76 12.50 -12.42
N ASP A 38 -11.55 12.60 -11.85
CA ASP A 38 -10.75 11.42 -11.49
C ASP A 38 -11.47 10.54 -10.48
N TRP A 39 -12.36 11.09 -9.64
CA TRP A 39 -13.20 10.26 -8.78
C TRP A 39 -14.19 9.40 -9.57
N LYS A 40 -14.54 9.75 -10.82
CA LYS A 40 -15.38 8.93 -11.71
C LYS A 40 -14.60 7.74 -12.32
N SER A 41 -13.28 7.85 -12.44
CA SER A 41 -12.43 6.70 -12.82
C SER A 41 -12.38 5.66 -11.69
N HIS A 42 -12.50 6.13 -10.45
CA HIS A 42 -12.80 5.30 -9.29
C HIS A 42 -14.29 4.94 -9.30
N ASN A 43 -14.65 3.80 -9.89
CA ASN A 43 -16.04 3.30 -9.86
C ASN A 43 -16.50 3.04 -8.41
N ILE A 44 -16.95 4.06 -7.67
CA ILE A 44 -17.54 3.99 -6.33
C ILE A 44 -19.05 3.82 -6.51
N ARG A 45 -19.48 2.58 -6.80
CA ARG A 45 -20.92 2.25 -6.70
C ARG A 45 -21.32 2.12 -5.23
N PRO A 46 -22.41 2.76 -4.78
CA PRO A 46 -22.98 2.50 -3.47
C PRO A 46 -23.43 1.03 -3.40
N THR A 47 -23.08 0.34 -2.31
CA THR A 47 -23.56 -1.03 -2.08
C THR A 47 -24.79 -1.00 -1.18
N THR A 48 -25.81 -1.80 -1.50
CA THR A 48 -27.01 -1.98 -0.66
C THR A 48 -26.83 -3.09 0.38
N ASN A 49 -25.71 -3.81 0.36
CA ASN A 49 -25.47 -4.93 1.27
C ASN A 49 -25.04 -4.45 2.66
N LYS A 50 -26.03 -4.20 3.54
CA LYS A 50 -25.82 -3.73 4.92
C LYS A 50 -24.82 -4.59 5.72
N ARG A 51 -24.80 -5.91 5.50
CA ARG A 51 -23.86 -6.82 6.19
C ARG A 51 -22.43 -6.66 5.70
N LEU A 52 -22.22 -6.31 4.43
CA LEU A 52 -20.90 -6.00 3.88
C LEU A 52 -20.41 -4.66 4.41
N VAL A 53 -21.27 -3.64 4.40
CA VAL A 53 -20.99 -2.29 4.92
C VAL A 53 -20.56 -2.36 6.38
N SER A 54 -21.32 -3.03 7.25
CA SER A 54 -20.99 -3.13 8.68
C SER A 54 -19.66 -3.84 8.93
N ALA A 55 -19.37 -4.91 8.18
CA ALA A 55 -18.10 -5.61 8.28
C ALA A 55 -16.94 -4.77 7.74
N GLY A 56 -17.13 -4.04 6.63
CA GLY A 56 -16.10 -3.15 6.10
C GLY A 56 -15.81 -1.98 7.04
N LEU A 57 -16.83 -1.40 7.68
CA LEU A 57 -16.66 -0.33 8.67
C LEU A 57 -15.86 -0.81 9.87
N LYS A 58 -16.24 -1.97 10.44
CA LYS A 58 -15.51 -2.55 11.57
C LYS A 58 -14.05 -2.87 11.21
N LEU A 59 -13.82 -3.41 10.01
CA LEU A 59 -12.46 -3.68 9.53
C LEU A 59 -11.64 -2.40 9.36
N CYS A 60 -12.23 -1.34 8.81
CA CYS A 60 -11.56 -0.05 8.67
C CYS A 60 -11.27 0.61 10.02
N GLN A 61 -12.20 0.52 10.98
CA GLN A 61 -11.98 0.99 12.35
C GLN A 61 -10.80 0.26 13.01
N ASN A 62 -10.78 -1.07 12.95
CA ASN A 62 -9.73 -1.87 13.58
C ASN A 62 -8.35 -1.64 12.93
N LEU A 63 -8.31 -1.41 11.62
CA LEU A 63 -7.08 -1.10 10.87
C LEU A 63 -6.73 0.39 10.82
N ASN A 64 -7.52 1.26 11.48
CA ASN A 64 -7.42 2.71 11.42
C ASN A 64 -7.32 3.24 9.97
N LEU A 65 -8.22 2.78 9.09
CA LEU A 65 -8.29 3.20 7.70
C LEU A 65 -9.22 4.41 7.53
N PRO A 66 -8.84 5.38 6.69
CA PRO A 66 -9.65 6.56 6.43
C PRO A 66 -10.89 6.24 5.58
N GLN A 67 -11.88 7.14 5.63
CA GLN A 67 -13.18 6.96 4.97
C GLN A 67 -13.10 6.74 3.45
N PHE A 68 -12.16 7.39 2.77
CA PHE A 68 -11.98 7.20 1.32
C PHE A 68 -11.50 5.79 0.96
N ALA A 69 -10.68 5.18 1.84
CA ALA A 69 -10.24 3.79 1.68
C ALA A 69 -11.41 2.82 1.90
N PHE A 70 -12.28 3.12 2.87
CA PHE A 70 -13.51 2.36 3.09
C PHE A 70 -14.41 2.35 1.83
N ASN A 71 -14.64 3.51 1.20
CA ASN A 71 -15.46 3.59 -0.01
C ASN A 71 -14.90 2.71 -1.14
N THR A 72 -13.58 2.73 -1.31
CA THR A 72 -12.87 1.93 -2.33
C THR A 72 -12.95 0.44 -2.01
N LEU A 73 -12.73 0.07 -0.74
CA LEU A 73 -12.84 -1.30 -0.24
C LEU A 73 -14.24 -1.86 -0.51
N ILE A 74 -15.29 -1.13 -0.12
CA ILE A 74 -16.67 -1.59 -0.24
C ILE A 74 -17.09 -1.74 -1.69
N SER A 75 -16.72 -0.78 -2.55
CA SER A 75 -17.07 -0.88 -3.96
C SER A 75 -16.36 -2.06 -4.63
N THR A 76 -15.09 -2.26 -4.31
CA THR A 76 -14.31 -3.41 -4.80
C THR A 76 -14.87 -4.72 -4.27
N ALA A 77 -15.13 -4.82 -2.97
CA ALA A 77 -15.67 -6.02 -2.36
C ALA A 77 -17.06 -6.39 -2.91
N SER A 78 -17.91 -5.40 -3.20
CA SER A 78 -19.22 -5.63 -3.84
C SER A 78 -19.07 -6.30 -5.21
N LYS A 79 -18.19 -5.77 -6.07
CA LYS A 79 -17.89 -6.38 -7.39
C LYS A 79 -17.34 -7.80 -7.25
N LEU A 80 -16.53 -8.05 -6.23
CA LEU A 80 -15.98 -9.38 -5.96
C LEU A 80 -17.04 -10.38 -5.48
N LEU A 81 -18.06 -9.93 -4.76
CA LEU A 81 -19.20 -10.77 -4.39
C LEU A 81 -20.05 -11.13 -5.63
N GLU A 82 -20.24 -10.20 -6.57
CA GLU A 82 -20.98 -10.45 -7.81
C GLU A 82 -20.35 -11.54 -8.68
N ILE A 83 -19.03 -11.74 -8.60
CA ILE A 83 -18.32 -12.84 -9.27
C ILE A 83 -18.23 -14.13 -8.42
N GLY A 84 -19.00 -14.22 -7.33
CA GLY A 84 -19.13 -15.43 -6.51
C GLY A 84 -17.98 -15.67 -5.51
N LEU A 85 -17.18 -14.65 -5.18
CA LEU A 85 -16.21 -14.79 -4.07
C LEU A 85 -16.93 -14.74 -2.73
N SER A 86 -16.39 -15.46 -1.74
CA SER A 86 -16.91 -15.37 -0.38
C SER A 86 -16.64 -13.99 0.23
N LYS A 87 -17.54 -13.55 1.14
CA LYS A 87 -17.42 -12.26 1.84
C LYS A 87 -16.04 -12.00 2.42
N LYS A 88 -15.43 -13.00 3.06
CA LYS A 88 -14.08 -12.91 3.63
C LYS A 88 -13.01 -12.64 2.57
N LYS A 89 -13.07 -13.34 1.43
CA LYS A 89 -12.12 -13.15 0.31
C LYS A 89 -12.32 -11.79 -0.38
N ALA A 90 -13.58 -11.37 -0.54
CA ALA A 90 -13.93 -10.08 -1.11
C ALA A 90 -13.42 -8.93 -0.23
N LEU A 91 -13.61 -9.00 1.09
CA LEU A 91 -13.08 -8.02 2.04
C LEU A 91 -11.55 -8.02 2.09
N LEU A 92 -10.89 -9.19 2.09
CA LEU A 92 -9.42 -9.27 2.03
C LEU A 92 -8.87 -8.54 0.81
N TYR A 93 -9.34 -8.91 -0.37
CA TYR A 93 -8.85 -8.33 -1.61
C TYR A 93 -9.24 -6.86 -1.74
N GLY A 94 -10.46 -6.49 -1.36
CA GLY A 94 -10.92 -5.10 -1.37
C GLY A 94 -10.11 -4.20 -0.44
N THR A 95 -9.72 -4.70 0.75
CA THR A 95 -8.90 -3.96 1.71
C THR A 95 -7.50 -3.77 1.17
N VAL A 96 -6.88 -4.84 0.65
CA VAL A 96 -5.55 -4.74 0.03
C VAL A 96 -5.60 -3.79 -1.16
N TYR A 97 -6.59 -3.91 -2.04
CA TYR A 97 -6.77 -3.01 -3.17
C TYR A 97 -6.86 -1.54 -2.71
N ALA A 98 -7.72 -1.24 -1.73
CA ALA A 98 -7.85 0.12 -1.20
C ALA A 98 -6.54 0.66 -0.60
N CYS A 99 -5.83 -0.14 0.22
CA CYS A 99 -4.56 0.28 0.78
C CYS A 99 -3.50 0.53 -0.29
N ARG A 100 -3.48 -0.27 -1.37
CA ARG A 100 -2.52 -0.12 -2.47
C ARG A 100 -2.82 1.08 -3.36
N THR A 101 -4.09 1.28 -3.72
CA THR A 101 -4.51 2.42 -4.54
C THR A 101 -4.24 3.74 -3.84
N HIS A 102 -4.47 3.80 -2.52
CA HIS A 102 -4.30 5.02 -1.73
C HIS A 102 -2.96 5.15 -1.03
N ASN A 103 -1.99 4.28 -1.33
CA ASN A 103 -0.67 4.24 -0.68
C ASN A 103 -0.73 4.23 0.86
N ILE A 104 -1.73 3.57 1.45
CA ILE A 104 -1.85 3.41 2.90
C ILE A 104 -0.98 2.22 3.31
N PRO A 105 0.11 2.44 4.07
CA PRO A 105 1.07 1.39 4.36
C PRO A 105 0.50 0.41 5.40
N ARG A 106 0.04 -0.74 4.92
CA ARG A 106 -0.42 -1.87 5.73
C ARG A 106 0.19 -3.18 5.24
N LEU A 107 0.69 -3.99 6.17
CA LEU A 107 1.18 -5.33 5.85
C LEU A 107 0.01 -6.27 5.57
N LEU A 108 0.25 -7.25 4.72
CA LEU A 108 -0.74 -8.25 4.37
C LEU A 108 -1.11 -9.13 5.58
N SER A 109 -0.13 -9.42 6.44
CA SER A 109 -0.32 -10.14 7.70
C SER A 109 -1.36 -9.47 8.59
N ASP A 110 -1.29 -8.14 8.71
CA ASP A 110 -2.12 -7.39 9.66
C ASP A 110 -3.57 -7.35 9.17
N ILE A 111 -3.75 -7.09 7.88
CA ILE A 111 -5.07 -7.14 7.22
C ILE A 111 -5.68 -8.54 7.36
N TYR A 112 -4.89 -9.59 7.12
CA TYR A 112 -5.37 -10.96 7.19
C TYR A 112 -5.73 -11.37 8.62
N PHE A 113 -4.89 -11.03 9.59
CA PHE A 113 -5.12 -11.30 11.00
C PHE A 113 -6.44 -10.69 11.46
N GLU A 114 -6.67 -9.41 11.16
CA GLU A 114 -7.91 -8.73 11.53
C GLU A 114 -9.14 -9.39 10.91
N LEU A 115 -9.05 -9.77 9.64
CA LEU A 115 -10.09 -10.53 8.98
C LEU A 115 -10.31 -11.94 9.55
N GLN A 116 -9.28 -12.60 10.07
CA GLN A 116 -9.48 -13.88 10.77
C GLN A 116 -10.24 -13.64 12.06
N THR A 117 -9.83 -12.68 12.88
CA THR A 117 -10.47 -12.31 14.15
C THR A 117 -11.95 -11.96 13.98
N MET A 118 -12.31 -11.28 12.89
CA MET A 118 -13.71 -10.94 12.60
C MET A 118 -14.58 -12.12 12.19
N PHE A 119 -14.00 -13.15 11.56
CA PHE A 119 -14.74 -14.26 10.93
C PHE A 119 -14.50 -15.62 11.59
N GLY A 120 -13.68 -15.70 12.64
CA GLY A 120 -13.32 -16.95 13.30
C GLY A 120 -12.12 -16.81 14.25
N LYS A 121 -11.39 -17.91 14.46
CA LYS A 121 -10.20 -17.92 15.32
C LYS A 121 -9.02 -17.25 14.60
N PRO A 122 -8.30 -16.33 15.26
CA PRO A 122 -7.09 -15.75 14.70
C PRO A 122 -6.07 -16.86 14.43
N LYS A 123 -5.53 -16.88 13.22
CA LYS A 123 -4.48 -17.81 12.82
C LYS A 123 -3.37 -17.02 12.15
N HIS A 124 -2.15 -17.20 12.64
CA HIS A 124 -0.97 -16.71 11.96
C HIS A 124 -0.71 -17.56 10.73
N GLU A 125 -0.80 -16.93 9.55
CA GLU A 125 -0.38 -17.51 8.29
C GLU A 125 0.84 -16.78 7.77
N SER A 126 1.74 -17.52 7.12
CA SER A 126 2.90 -16.91 6.47
C SER A 126 2.46 -16.00 5.32
N GLU A 127 3.20 -14.91 5.12
CA GLU A 127 2.92 -13.94 4.04
C GLU A 127 2.83 -14.64 2.67
N LYS A 128 3.68 -15.65 2.41
CA LYS A 128 3.65 -16.48 1.20
C LYS A 128 2.29 -17.18 1.00
N SER A 129 1.69 -17.70 2.05
CA SER A 129 0.37 -18.37 1.98
C SER A 129 -0.74 -17.37 1.67
N ILE A 130 -0.71 -16.19 2.31
CA ILE A 130 -1.69 -15.14 2.06
C ILE A 130 -1.54 -14.57 0.65
N LEU A 131 -0.31 -14.42 0.14
CA LEU A 131 -0.03 -14.03 -1.24
C LEU A 131 -0.56 -15.07 -2.24
N LYS A 132 -0.37 -16.37 -1.98
CA LYS A 132 -0.98 -17.44 -2.80
C LYS A 132 -2.50 -17.37 -2.81
N LEU A 133 -3.14 -16.96 -1.71
CA LEU A 133 -4.57 -16.74 -1.65
C LEU A 133 -4.97 -15.50 -2.47
N LEU A 134 -4.28 -14.38 -2.31
CA LEU A 134 -4.51 -13.15 -3.09
C LEU A 134 -4.36 -13.39 -4.58
N ASN A 135 -3.31 -14.10 -5.02
CA ASN A 135 -3.10 -14.41 -6.44
C ASN A 135 -4.22 -15.26 -7.02
N ARG A 136 -4.77 -16.21 -6.24
CA ARG A 136 -5.95 -16.99 -6.65
C ARG A 136 -7.20 -16.12 -6.82
N ILE A 137 -7.37 -15.11 -5.97
CA ILE A 137 -8.48 -14.14 -6.09
C ILE A 137 -8.24 -13.21 -7.29
N SER A 138 -7.00 -12.73 -7.46
CA SER A 138 -6.61 -11.82 -8.54
C SER A 138 -6.89 -12.40 -9.92
N LYS A 139 -6.60 -13.69 -10.12
CA LYS A 139 -6.96 -14.40 -11.38
C LYS A 139 -8.44 -14.32 -11.72
N LYS A 140 -9.34 -14.29 -10.73
CA LYS A 140 -10.79 -14.14 -10.94
C LYS A 140 -11.22 -12.67 -11.07
N ALA A 141 -10.47 -11.77 -10.45
CA ALA A 141 -10.75 -10.34 -10.45
C ALA A 141 -10.22 -9.61 -11.70
N PHE A 142 -9.22 -10.19 -12.36
CA PHE A 142 -8.57 -9.63 -13.55
C PHE A 142 -9.56 -9.38 -14.69
N ASP A 143 -10.49 -10.31 -14.91
CA ASP A 143 -11.55 -10.19 -15.93
C ASP A 143 -12.50 -9.01 -15.68
N ARG A 144 -12.48 -8.42 -14.47
CA ARG A 144 -13.25 -7.23 -14.10
C ARG A 144 -12.42 -5.95 -14.06
N GLY A 145 -11.17 -6.00 -14.54
CA GLY A 145 -10.23 -4.88 -14.52
C GLY A 145 -9.70 -4.52 -13.13
N ILE A 146 -9.89 -5.38 -12.13
CA ILE A 146 -9.46 -5.11 -10.75
C ILE A 146 -8.08 -5.72 -10.49
N TYR A 147 -7.05 -4.94 -10.79
CA TYR A 147 -5.65 -5.32 -10.60
C TYR A 147 -5.04 -4.67 -9.35
N ILE A 148 -4.34 -5.45 -8.54
CA ILE A 148 -3.54 -4.95 -7.41
C ILE A 148 -2.08 -4.90 -7.83
N ARG A 149 -1.49 -3.70 -7.82
CA ARG A 149 -0.06 -3.54 -8.04
C ARG A 149 0.74 -4.19 -6.89
N PRO A 150 1.79 -4.98 -7.19
CA PRO A 150 2.68 -5.48 -6.15
C PRO A 150 3.31 -4.34 -5.33
N PRO A 151 3.48 -4.51 -4.00
CA PRO A 151 4.25 -3.58 -3.18
C PRO A 151 5.64 -3.32 -3.75
N ASP A 152 6.08 -2.07 -3.67
CA ASP A 152 7.49 -1.73 -3.82
C ASP A 152 8.19 -1.65 -2.45
N LYS A 153 9.49 -1.34 -2.49
CA LYS A 153 10.34 -1.17 -1.32
C LYS A 153 9.82 -0.08 -0.39
N SER A 154 9.41 1.06 -0.97
CA SER A 154 8.92 2.23 -0.24
C SER A 154 7.67 1.91 0.55
N TYR A 155 6.71 1.18 -0.03
CA TYR A 155 5.51 0.76 0.68
C TYR A 155 5.85 -0.11 1.89
N TYR A 156 6.70 -1.14 1.71
CA TYR A 156 7.08 -2.01 2.83
C TYR A 156 7.80 -1.24 3.93
N LEU A 157 8.67 -0.31 3.55
CA LEU A 157 9.38 0.55 4.49
C LEU A 157 8.41 1.35 5.35
N GLN A 158 7.46 2.04 4.73
CA GLN A 158 6.45 2.81 5.46
C GLN A 158 5.61 1.92 6.39
N ALA A 159 5.26 0.70 5.95
CA ALA A 159 4.47 -0.22 6.76
C ALA A 159 5.25 -0.74 7.97
N TYR A 160 6.53 -1.05 7.80
CA TYR A 160 7.40 -1.48 8.90
C TYR A 160 7.75 -0.34 9.86
N LEU A 161 7.98 0.87 9.35
CA LEU A 161 8.19 2.05 10.18
C LEU A 161 6.97 2.34 11.07
N ALA A 162 5.76 2.30 10.50
CA ALA A 162 4.52 2.45 11.26
C ALA A 162 4.38 1.38 12.35
N LYS A 163 4.84 0.15 12.10
CA LYS A 163 4.78 -0.95 13.07
C LYS A 163 5.72 -0.73 14.28
N ILE A 164 6.86 -0.08 14.07
CA ILE A 164 7.88 0.10 15.12
C ILE A 164 7.84 1.49 15.77
N GLN A 165 7.01 2.40 15.26
CA GLN A 165 6.92 3.79 15.72
C GLN A 165 6.74 3.86 17.25
N ASN A 166 5.70 3.22 17.77
CA ASN A 166 5.41 3.24 19.21
C ASN A 166 6.56 2.67 20.06
N VAL A 167 7.26 1.65 19.54
CA VAL A 167 8.40 1.03 20.25
C VAL A 167 9.55 2.03 20.39
N LEU A 168 9.87 2.74 19.30
CA LEU A 168 10.98 3.69 19.28
C LEU A 168 10.64 5.01 19.99
N GLU A 169 9.40 5.49 19.88
CA GLU A 169 8.97 6.72 20.53
C GLU A 169 8.89 6.59 22.06
N GLN A 170 8.45 5.43 22.57
CA GLN A 170 8.33 5.19 24.02
C GLN A 170 9.68 4.94 24.69
N GLU A 171 10.62 4.29 24.01
CA GLU A 171 11.89 3.86 24.61
C GLU A 171 13.06 4.79 24.32
N ALA A 172 12.93 5.66 23.32
CA ALA A 172 13.94 6.66 22.98
C ALA A 172 13.31 8.05 22.91
N SER A 173 12.84 8.45 21.73
CA SER A 173 12.16 9.71 21.49
C SER A 173 11.56 9.75 20.09
N ALA A 174 10.63 10.68 19.86
CA ALA A 174 10.11 10.98 18.52
C ALA A 174 11.23 11.40 17.55
N ASP A 175 12.21 12.18 18.02
CA ASP A 175 13.35 12.62 17.20
C ASP A 175 14.24 11.45 16.75
N TYR A 176 14.40 10.44 17.61
CA TYR A 176 15.14 9.23 17.25
C TYR A 176 14.40 8.43 16.17
N TYR A 177 13.08 8.25 16.32
CA TYR A 177 12.27 7.62 15.29
C TYR A 177 12.35 8.36 13.94
N GLU A 178 12.22 9.68 13.94
CA GLU A 178 12.32 10.50 12.73
C GLU A 178 13.70 10.39 12.06
N THR A 179 14.77 10.35 12.86
CA THR A 179 16.13 10.11 12.35
C THR A 179 16.23 8.76 11.64
N VAL A 180 15.71 7.69 12.24
CA VAL A 180 15.67 6.35 11.65
C VAL A 180 14.84 6.34 10.36
N ARG A 181 13.66 6.98 10.37
CA ARG A 181 12.76 7.09 9.21
C ARG A 181 13.45 7.76 8.02
N ILE A 182 14.05 8.92 8.23
CA ILE A 182 14.73 9.69 7.18
C ILE A 182 15.91 8.90 6.61
N ARG A 183 16.76 8.34 7.47
CA ARG A 183 17.95 7.59 7.03
C ARG A 183 17.57 6.32 6.28
N SER A 184 16.58 5.57 6.77
CA SER A 184 16.08 4.35 6.12
C SER A 184 15.47 4.65 4.74
N THR A 185 14.74 5.76 4.61
CA THR A 185 14.18 6.22 3.34
C THR A 185 15.28 6.55 2.31
N ARG A 186 16.40 7.12 2.77
CA ARG A 186 17.55 7.42 1.90
C ARG A 186 18.34 6.16 1.52
N SER A 187 18.47 5.19 2.42
CA SER A 187 19.30 4.00 2.18
C SER A 187 18.59 2.91 1.38
N ILE A 188 17.25 2.84 1.42
CA ILE A 188 16.50 1.71 0.83
C ILE A 188 16.74 1.51 -0.66
N ASN A 189 16.96 2.59 -1.42
CA ASN A 189 17.23 2.52 -2.86
C ASN A 189 18.58 1.88 -3.19
N LYS A 190 19.51 1.84 -2.22
CA LYS A 190 20.84 1.23 -2.38
C LYS A 190 20.83 -0.29 -2.15
N LEU A 191 19.75 -0.82 -1.57
CA LEU A 191 19.63 -2.25 -1.28
C LEU A 191 19.05 -2.98 -2.48
N SER A 192 19.59 -4.14 -2.84
CA SER A 192 19.23 -4.90 -4.04
C SER A 192 18.36 -6.13 -3.75
N HIS A 193 18.02 -6.40 -2.49
CA HIS A 193 17.20 -7.55 -2.10
C HIS A 193 15.72 -7.41 -2.51
N GLU A 194 14.93 -8.45 -2.24
CA GLU A 194 13.47 -8.41 -2.35
C GLU A 194 12.88 -7.19 -1.59
N PRO A 195 11.77 -6.59 -2.05
CA PRO A 195 11.22 -5.37 -1.45
C PRO A 195 11.02 -5.41 0.08
N SER A 196 10.44 -6.49 0.60
CA SER A 196 10.18 -6.66 2.03
C SER A 196 11.49 -6.73 2.84
N THR A 197 12.42 -7.59 2.41
CA THR A 197 13.73 -7.74 3.05
C THR A 197 14.54 -6.45 3.00
N SER A 198 14.56 -5.77 1.85
CA SER A 198 15.24 -4.47 1.70
C SER A 198 14.69 -3.44 2.69
N ALA A 199 13.38 -3.40 2.91
CA ALA A 199 12.77 -2.48 3.86
C ALA A 199 13.19 -2.77 5.31
N LYS A 200 13.20 -4.04 5.72
CA LYS A 200 13.67 -4.45 7.05
C LYS A 200 15.15 -4.11 7.25
N ASP A 201 16.00 -4.43 6.27
CA ASP A 201 17.43 -4.17 6.34
C ASP A 201 17.73 -2.67 6.39
N ALA A 202 17.01 -1.86 5.61
CA ALA A 202 17.15 -0.40 5.64
C ALA A 202 16.88 0.14 7.06
N ILE A 203 15.86 -0.36 7.75
CA ILE A 203 15.56 0.02 9.13
C ILE A 203 16.68 -0.46 10.07
N LEU A 204 17.04 -1.75 10.03
CA LEU A 204 17.98 -2.35 10.96
C LEU A 204 19.40 -1.75 10.85
N GLN A 205 19.84 -1.38 9.65
CA GLN A 205 21.12 -0.72 9.41
C GLN A 205 21.18 0.70 10.01
N ASN A 206 20.03 1.38 10.13
CA ASN A 206 19.94 2.74 10.63
C ASN A 206 19.54 2.83 12.11
N LEU A 207 19.40 1.69 12.79
CA LEU A 207 19.20 1.61 14.23
C LEU A 207 20.53 1.47 14.97
N SER A 208 20.58 2.03 16.19
CA SER A 208 21.62 1.73 17.15
C SER A 208 21.62 0.23 17.53
N SER A 209 22.77 -0.26 17.98
CA SER A 209 22.92 -1.63 18.46
C SER A 209 21.97 -1.97 19.60
N THR A 210 21.61 -1.00 20.44
CA THR A 210 20.69 -1.16 21.57
C THR A 210 19.26 -1.54 21.12
N PHE A 211 18.73 -0.87 20.11
CA PHE A 211 17.33 -1.08 19.67
C PHE A 211 17.19 -2.17 18.60
N ARG A 212 18.28 -2.53 17.92
CA ARG A 212 18.27 -3.50 16.81
C ARG A 212 17.67 -4.87 17.17
N PRO A 213 17.98 -5.52 18.32
CA PRO A 213 17.41 -6.82 18.66
C PRO A 213 15.88 -6.77 18.80
N LYS A 214 15.37 -5.76 19.52
CA LYS A 214 13.93 -5.60 19.79
C LYS A 214 13.14 -5.28 18.53
N VAL A 215 13.64 -4.34 17.72
CA VAL A 215 13.00 -4.03 16.44
C VAL A 215 13.02 -5.25 15.50
N LYS A 216 14.10 -6.03 15.49
CA LYS A 216 14.17 -7.26 14.69
C LYS A 216 13.09 -8.27 15.11
N GLU A 217 12.78 -8.38 16.39
CA GLU A 217 11.68 -9.23 16.89
C GLU A 217 10.31 -8.75 16.38
N VAL A 218 10.04 -7.45 16.46
CA VAL A 218 8.77 -6.85 16.00
C VAL A 218 8.58 -6.96 14.48
N LEU A 219 9.67 -6.91 13.71
CA LEU A 219 9.64 -6.98 12.25
C LEU A 219 9.55 -8.41 11.70
N ASN A 220 9.80 -9.44 12.52
CA ASN A 220 9.67 -10.85 12.13
C ASN A 220 8.25 -11.37 12.37
#